data_AF-A0A2E7PZ21-F1
#
_entry.id   AF-A0A2E7PZ21-F1
#
_cell.length_a   1.000
_cell.length_b   1.000
_cell.length_c   1.000
_cell.angle_alpha   90.00
_cell.angle_beta   90.00
_cell.angle_gamma   90.00
#
_symmetry.space_group_name_H-M   'P 1'
#
loop_
_entity.id
_entity.type
_entity.pdbx_description
1 polymer ?
#
loop_
_entity_poly.entity_id
_entity_poly.type
_entity_poly.pdbx_seq_one_letter_code
_entity_poly.pdbx_strand_id
1 'polypeptide(L)'
;PWVEKVESRVGVDVNDNGKIDQWTDWKELKESYDYIRGFSKQIEKSPATLDLSGLPSGFGFQVEVRMTDTTSNRSKPLLQQLALSFE
;
A
#
# COMPACT_ATOMS: atom_id res chain seq x y z
N PRO A 1 -4.96 -11.93 -13.03
CA PRO A 1 -5.06 -10.58 -12.42
C PRO A 1 -5.80 -10.70 -11.09
N TRP A 2 -5.05 -10.68 -10.00
CA TRP A 2 -5.48 -11.14 -8.68
C TRP A 2 -5.65 -9.90 -7.80
N VAL A 3 -6.89 -9.60 -7.42
CA VAL A 3 -7.34 -8.41 -6.64
C VAL A 3 -7.11 -7.08 -7.36
N GLU A 4 -8.20 -6.37 -7.61
CA GLU A 4 -8.21 -5.22 -8.51
C GLU A 4 -8.15 -3.88 -7.76
N LYS A 5 -8.52 -3.84 -6.48
CA LYS A 5 -8.47 -2.61 -5.69
C LYS A 5 -7.87 -2.82 -4.30
N VAL A 6 -6.64 -2.34 -4.14
CA VAL A 6 -5.98 -2.19 -2.84
C VAL A 6 -5.87 -0.70 -2.57
N GLU A 7 -6.32 -0.27 -1.40
CA GLU A 7 -6.19 1.11 -0.93
C GLU A 7 -5.36 1.10 0.36
N SER A 8 -4.53 2.11 0.54
CA SER A 8 -3.77 2.28 1.78
C SER A 8 -3.80 3.72 2.25
N ARG A 9 -3.63 3.90 3.55
CA ARG A 9 -3.32 5.18 4.17
C ARG A 9 -2.37 4.99 5.33
N VAL A 10 -1.63 6.03 5.65
CA VAL A 10 -0.73 6.07 6.79
C VAL A 10 -1.12 7.24 7.66
N GLY A 11 -1.06 7.06 8.96
CA GLY A 11 -1.23 8.16 9.89
C GLY A 11 -0.13 8.21 10.93
N VAL A 12 -0.02 9.38 11.54
CA VAL A 12 1.00 9.74 12.52
C VAL A 12 0.36 10.28 13.81
N ASP A 13 0.87 9.82 14.94
CA ASP A 13 0.65 10.42 16.27
C ASP A 13 1.63 11.57 16.44
N VAL A 14 1.12 12.80 16.59
CA VAL A 14 1.96 14.01 16.72
C VAL A 14 2.11 14.49 18.16
N ASN A 15 1.38 13.89 19.11
CA ASN A 15 1.32 14.37 20.50
C ASN A 15 1.67 13.31 21.55
N ASP A 16 2.13 12.13 21.11
CA ASP A 16 2.61 11.02 21.94
C ASP A 16 1.54 10.49 22.92
N ASN A 17 0.27 10.50 22.49
CA ASN A 17 -0.84 10.00 23.30
C ASN A 17 -1.25 8.55 22.93
N GLY A 18 -0.57 7.94 21.97
CA GLY A 18 -0.84 6.61 21.46
C GLY A 18 -2.01 6.55 20.47
N LYS A 19 -2.51 7.70 19.99
CA LYS A 19 -3.57 7.80 18.98
C LYS A 19 -3.06 8.60 17.79
N ILE A 20 -3.54 8.19 16.62
CA ILE A 20 -3.18 8.85 15.37
C ILE A 20 -3.99 10.14 15.21
N ASP A 21 -3.29 11.27 15.09
CA ASP A 21 -3.89 12.59 14.94
C ASP A 21 -4.08 12.98 13.47
N GLN A 22 -3.12 12.62 12.62
CA GLN A 22 -3.13 12.98 11.20
C GLN A 22 -3.05 11.74 10.33
N TRP A 23 -3.82 11.75 9.25
CA TRP A 23 -3.89 10.67 8.28
C TRP A 23 -3.65 11.22 6.87
N THR A 24 -2.95 10.45 6.04
CA THR A 24 -3.04 10.65 4.59
C THR A 24 -4.43 10.28 4.10
N ASP A 25 -4.82 10.83 2.97
CA ASP A 25 -5.97 10.32 2.23
C ASP A 25 -5.75 8.85 1.85
N TRP A 26 -6.87 8.14 1.66
CA TRP A 26 -6.84 6.81 1.06
C TRP A 26 -6.32 6.93 -0.38
N LYS A 27 -5.22 6.23 -0.68
CA LYS A 27 -4.71 6.12 -2.04
C LYS A 27 -4.81 4.69 -2.54
N GLU A 28 -5.27 4.56 -3.77
CA GLU A 28 -5.28 3.28 -4.48
C GLU A 28 -3.85 2.90 -4.85
N LEU A 29 -3.42 1.73 -4.39
CA LEU A 29 -2.15 1.10 -4.70
C LEU A 29 -2.39 0.10 -5.83
N LYS A 30 -1.74 0.32 -6.98
CA LYS A 30 -1.72 -0.64 -8.09
C LYS A 30 -0.32 -1.21 -8.22
N GLU A 31 -0.20 -2.53 -8.10
CA GLU A 31 0.96 -3.23 -8.64
C GLU A 31 0.90 -3.14 -10.17
N SER A 32 1.90 -2.50 -10.78
CA SER A 32 2.09 -2.56 -12.23
C SER A 32 2.93 -3.78 -12.57
N TYR A 33 2.47 -4.48 -13.61
CA TYR A 33 3.11 -5.66 -14.16
C TYR A 33 3.68 -5.27 -15.51
N ASP A 34 4.97 -4.98 -15.57
CA ASP A 34 5.63 -4.64 -16.84
C ASP A 34 6.13 -5.91 -17.53
N TYR A 35 5.79 -6.02 -18.82
CA TYR A 35 6.25 -7.10 -19.68
C TYR A 35 7.73 -6.88 -20.01
N ILE A 36 8.58 -7.84 -19.65
CA ILE A 36 9.98 -7.83 -20.07
C ILE A 36 10.04 -8.22 -21.56
N ARG A 37 10.45 -7.29 -22.44
CA ARG A 37 10.63 -7.56 -23.88
C ARG A 37 11.62 -8.72 -24.07
N GLY A 38 11.16 -9.80 -24.68
CA GLY A 38 11.97 -11.00 -24.96
C GLY A 38 11.69 -12.21 -24.08
N PHE A 39 10.87 -12.07 -23.03
CA PHE A 39 10.46 -13.19 -22.17
C PHE A 39 8.93 -13.24 -22.06
N SER A 40 8.29 -14.25 -22.68
CA SER A 40 6.83 -14.42 -22.65
C SER A 40 6.26 -14.81 -21.27
N LYS A 41 7.09 -15.04 -20.25
CA LYS A 41 6.68 -15.53 -18.92
C LYS A 41 7.29 -14.77 -17.73
N GLN A 42 8.09 -13.75 -17.97
CA GLN A 42 8.78 -13.02 -16.92
C GLN A 42 8.20 -11.61 -16.85
N ILE A 43 7.67 -11.27 -15.68
CA ILE A 43 6.98 -10.01 -15.43
C ILE A 43 7.78 -9.30 -14.34
N GLU A 44 8.17 -8.07 -14.60
CA GLU A 44 8.79 -7.23 -13.58
C GLU A 44 7.68 -6.67 -12.68
N LYS A 45 7.79 -6.92 -11.38
CA LYS A 45 6.84 -6.42 -10.38
C LYS A 45 7.38 -5.12 -9.84
N SER A 46 6.68 -4.01 -10.10
CA SER A 46 6.93 -2.76 -9.38
C SER A 46 6.05 -2.73 -8.13
N PRO A 47 6.61 -2.69 -6.91
CA PRO A 47 5.82 -2.61 -5.69
C PRO A 47 5.05 -1.28 -5.65
N ALA A 48 3.81 -1.33 -5.17
CA ALA A 48 3.01 -0.12 -5.02
C ALA A 48 3.56 0.74 -3.86
N THR A 49 3.98 1.97 -4.17
CA THR A 49 4.57 2.89 -3.20
C THR A 49 3.59 4.01 -2.83
N LEU A 50 3.53 4.35 -1.55
CA LEU A 50 2.80 5.51 -1.06
C LEU A 50 3.79 6.62 -0.69
N ASP A 51 3.59 7.81 -1.25
CA ASP A 51 4.33 9.00 -0.83
C ASP A 51 3.83 9.50 0.52
N LEU A 52 4.75 9.61 1.47
CA LEU A 52 4.53 10.00 2.87
C LEU A 52 5.13 11.36 3.20
N SER A 53 5.69 12.09 2.23
CA SER A 53 6.36 13.38 2.48
C SER A 53 5.45 14.46 3.07
N GLY A 54 4.13 14.29 2.96
CA GLY A 54 3.13 15.19 3.54
C GLY A 54 2.82 14.93 5.02
N LEU A 55 3.31 13.84 5.61
CA LEU A 55 3.11 13.56 7.02
C LEU A 55 4.11 14.34 7.87
N PRO A 56 3.67 15.00 8.96
CA PRO A 56 4.59 15.65 9.89
C PRO A 56 5.41 14.61 10.66
N SER A 57 6.50 15.08 11.27
CA SER A 57 7.21 14.29 12.28
C SER A 57 6.26 13.92 13.43
N GLY A 58 6.40 12.71 13.95
CA GLY A 58 5.60 12.26 15.09
C GLY A 58 6.24 11.10 15.83
N PHE A 59 5.51 10.62 16.82
CA PHE A 59 5.98 9.66 17.83
C PHE A 59 5.55 8.22 17.52
N GLY A 60 4.51 8.06 16.71
CA GLY A 60 4.01 6.76 16.29
C GLY A 60 3.38 6.79 14.90
N PHE A 61 3.38 5.66 14.23
CA PHE A 61 2.78 5.50 12.90
C PHE A 61 1.81 4.35 12.88
N GLN A 62 0.74 4.50 12.10
CA GLN A 62 -0.20 3.42 11.81
C GLN A 62 -0.41 3.32 10.31
N VAL A 63 -0.39 2.09 9.81
CA VAL A 63 -0.68 1.78 8.40
C VAL A 63 -2.00 1.03 8.35
N GLU A 64 -2.90 1.48 7.49
CA GLU A 64 -4.14 0.77 7.20
C GLU A 64 -4.19 0.38 5.72
N VAL A 65 -4.61 -0.86 5.47
CA VAL A 65 -4.77 -1.41 4.13
C VAL A 65 -6.20 -1.93 3.99
N ARG A 66 -6.85 -1.54 2.90
CA ARG A 66 -8.17 -2.01 2.51
C ARG A 66 -8.03 -2.75 1.18
N MET A 67 -8.46 -4.01 1.17
CA MET A 67 -8.47 -4.84 -0.04
C MET A 67 -9.92 -5.14 -0.39
N THR A 68 -10.32 -4.80 -1.61
CA THR A 68 -11.65 -5.09 -2.12
C THR A 68 -11.52 -6.06 -3.28
N ASP A 69 -12.11 -7.25 -3.13
CA ASP A 69 -12.22 -8.20 -4.23
C ASP A 69 -13.35 -7.74 -5.17
N THR A 70 -12.99 -7.27 -6.36
CA THR A 70 -13.92 -6.90 -7.43
C THR A 70 -14.05 -8.01 -8.47
N THR A 71 -13.39 -9.16 -8.28
CA THR A 71 -13.41 -10.26 -9.24
C THR A 71 -14.59 -11.20 -8.99
N SER A 72 -15.19 -11.73 -10.07
CA SER A 72 -16.29 -12.71 -9.98
C SER A 72 -15.82 -14.08 -9.46
N ASN A 73 -14.52 -14.37 -9.62
CA ASN A 73 -13.90 -15.56 -9.07
C ASN A 73 -13.49 -15.29 -7.62
N ARG A 74 -13.86 -16.14 -6.65
CA ARG A 74 -13.44 -15.99 -5.24
C ARG A 74 -11.93 -16.17 -5.12
N SER A 75 -11.17 -15.12 -5.40
CA SER A 75 -9.73 -15.07 -5.16
C SER A 75 -9.51 -14.54 -3.75
N LYS A 76 -8.68 -15.24 -2.96
CA LYS A 76 -8.30 -14.72 -1.64
C LYS A 76 -7.16 -13.72 -1.84
N PRO A 77 -7.34 -12.42 -1.54
CA PRO A 77 -6.21 -11.49 -1.52
C PRO A 77 -5.11 -12.01 -0.60
N LEU A 78 -3.87 -11.96 -1.08
CA LEU A 78 -2.68 -12.27 -0.28
C LEU A 78 -1.82 -11.01 -0.19
N LEU A 79 -1.69 -10.45 1.01
CA LEU A 79 -0.68 -9.45 1.29
C LEU A 79 0.61 -10.17 1.66
N GLN A 80 1.57 -10.18 0.74
CA GLN A 80 2.83 -10.89 0.94
C GLN A 80 3.78 -10.15 1.89
N GLN A 81 3.85 -8.82 1.77
CA GLN A 81 4.74 -8.00 2.58
C GLN A 81 4.20 -6.58 2.73
N LEU A 82 4.35 -6.01 3.93
CA LEU A 82 4.23 -4.58 4.19
C LEU A 82 5.58 -4.12 4.73
N ALA A 83 6.20 -3.14 4.06
CA ALA A 83 7.45 -2.54 4.51
C ALA A 83 7.24 -1.05 4.68
N LEU A 84 7.66 -0.53 5.83
CA LEU A 84 7.70 0.89 6.13
C LEU A 84 9.15 1.23 6.49
N SER A 85 9.67 2.32 5.93
CA SER A 85 11.03 2.77 6.15
C SER A 85 11.03 4.27 6.35
N PHE A 86 11.87 4.72 7.27
CA PHE A 86 12.11 6.12 7.60
C PHE A 86 13.59 6.41 7.39
N GLU A 87 13.94 7.64 7.03
CA GLU A 87 15.33 8.13 7.04
C GLU A 87 15.71 8.70 8.42
#